data_AF-A0A2H0QK68-F1
#
_entry.id   AF-A0A2H0QK68-F1
#
_cell.length_a   1.000
_cell.length_b   1.000
_cell.length_c   1.000
_cell.angle_alpha   90.00
_cell.angle_beta   90.00
_cell.angle_gamma   90.00
#
_symmetry.space_group_name_H-M   'P 1'
#
loop_
_entity.id
_entity.type
_entity.pdbx_description
1 polymer ?
#
loop_
_entity_poly.entity_id
_entity_poly.type
_entity_poly.pdbx_seq_one_letter_code
_entity_poly.pdbx_strand_id
1 'polypeptide(L)' 'MAKCKYCGDEIFWTKEGRKNVPCNMDGGQHKCDEMQKGIDSLKKFDRNNLSQDEIAKYEQAINEKAKK' A
#
# COMPACT_ATOMS: atom_id res chain seq x y z
N MET A 1 -15.22 -16.38 -12.45
CA MET A 1 -14.16 -16.45 -11.41
C MET A 1 -13.26 -15.24 -11.58
N ALA A 2 -12.75 -14.68 -10.49
CA ALA A 2 -11.82 -13.56 -10.57
C ALA A 2 -10.41 -14.10 -10.83
N LYS A 3 -9.56 -13.29 -11.45
CA LYS A 3 -8.13 -13.63 -11.60
C LYS A 3 -7.31 -12.70 -10.75
N CYS A 4 -6.26 -13.22 -10.12
CA CYS A 4 -5.29 -12.39 -9.43
C CYS A 4 -4.64 -11.44 -10.44
N LYS A 5 -4.59 -10.14 -10.11
CA LYS A 5 -3.98 -9.11 -10.97
C LYS A 5 -2.47 -9.34 -11.17
N TYR A 6 -1.82 -10.00 -10.20
CA TYR A 6 -0.38 -10.17 -10.18
C TYR A 6 0.04 -11.47 -10.89
N CYS A 7 -0.38 -12.63 -10.38
CA CYS A 7 0.03 -13.93 -10.94
C CYS A 7 -0.94 -14.51 -11.97
N GLY A 8 -2.13 -13.94 -12.16
CA GLY A 8 -3.11 -14.44 -13.13
C GLY A 8 -3.89 -15.68 -12.68
N ASP A 9 -3.57 -16.24 -11.51
CA ASP A 9 -4.24 -17.41 -10.93
C ASP A 9 -5.74 -17.15 -10.68
N GLU A 10 -6.53 -18.22 -10.76
CA GLU A 10 -7.96 -18.16 -10.44
C GLU A 10 -8.17 -18.00 -8.93
N ILE A 11 -8.85 -16.91 -8.56
CA ILE A 11 -9.19 -16.57 -7.19
C ILE A 11 -10.70 -16.37 -7.05
N PHE A 12 -11.20 -16.62 -5.85
CA PHE A 12 -12.53 -16.20 -5.46
C PHE A 12 -12.46 -15.23 -4.29
N TRP A 13 -13.47 -14.37 -4.18
CA TRP A 13 -13.56 -13.40 -3.09
C TRP A 13 -14.53 -13.92 -2.07
N THR A 14 -14.05 -14.13 -0.85
CA THR A 14 -14.89 -14.42 0.31
C THR A 14 -15.10 -13.15 1.11
N LYS A 15 -16.24 -13.06 1.79
CA LYS A 15 -16.50 -11.97 2.73
C LYS A 15 -16.15 -12.45 4.13
N GLU A 16 -15.01 -12.01 4.64
CA GLU A 16 -14.59 -12.28 6.00
C GLU A 16 -14.80 -11.01 6.84
N GLY A 17 -15.92 -10.98 7.57
CA GLY A 17 -16.36 -9.81 8.34
C GLY A 17 -16.69 -8.60 7.46
N ARG A 18 -15.91 -7.51 7.60
CA ARG A 18 -16.07 -6.25 6.85
C ARG A 18 -15.20 -6.14 5.60
N LYS A 19 -14.34 -7.12 5.33
CA LYS A 19 -13.39 -7.07 4.21
C LYS A 19 -13.64 -8.24 3.26
N ASN A 20 -13.36 -8.01 1.98
CA ASN A 20 -13.32 -9.07 0.98
C ASN A 20 -11.89 -9.60 0.92
N VAL A 21 -11.74 -10.91 1.10
CA VAL A 21 -10.45 -11.60 1.12
C VAL A 21 -10.36 -12.49 -0.12
N PRO A 22 -9.28 -12.41 -0.91
CA PRO A 22 -9.07 -13.33 -2.02
C PRO A 22 -8.64 -14.70 -1.49
N CYS A 23 -9.23 -15.76 -2.01
CA CYS A 23 -8.95 -17.15 -1.66
C CYS A 23 -8.61 -17.97 -2.91
N ASN A 24 -7.70 -18.94 -2.74
CA ASN A 24 -7.38 -19.99 -3.71
C ASN A 24 -8.49 -21.04 -3.73
N MET A 25 -8.56 -21.85 -4.80
CA MET A 25 -9.51 -22.97 -4.92
C MET A 25 -9.49 -23.94 -3.71
N ASP A 26 -8.34 -24.08 -3.04
CA ASP A 26 -8.18 -24.87 -1.80
C ASP A 26 -8.76 -24.22 -0.53
N GLY A 27 -9.37 -23.03 -0.64
CA GLY A 27 -9.95 -22.28 0.49
C GLY A 27 -8.96 -21.42 1.27
N GLY A 28 -7.65 -21.58 1.04
CA GLY A 28 -6.61 -20.75 1.65
C GLY A 28 -6.60 -19.30 1.13
N GLN A 29 -6.19 -18.35 1.96
CA GLN A 29 -6.03 -16.95 1.55
C GLN A 29 -4.98 -16.82 0.44
N HIS A 30 -5.34 -16.21 -0.68
CA HIS A 30 -4.43 -15.99 -1.80
C HIS A 30 -3.41 -14.88 -1.46
N LYS A 31 -2.13 -15.24 -1.42
CA LYS A 31 -1.00 -14.33 -1.28
C LYS A 31 0.12 -14.78 -2.22
N CYS A 32 0.15 -14.27 -3.44
CA CYS A 32 1.24 -14.57 -4.38
C CYS A 32 2.48 -13.67 -4.13
N ASP A 33 3.63 -14.16 -4.56
CA ASP A 33 4.93 -13.49 -4.41
C ASP A 33 4.98 -12.13 -5.14
N GLU A 34 4.40 -12.08 -6.34
CA GLU A 34 4.32 -10.86 -7.15
C GLU A 34 3.47 -9.77 -6.48
N MET A 35 2.41 -10.15 -5.77
CA MET A 35 1.61 -9.23 -4.97
C MET A 35 2.43 -8.65 -3.81
N GLN A 36 3.20 -9.49 -3.12
CA GLN A 36 4.06 -9.04 -2.01
C GLN A 36 5.13 -8.06 -2.51
N LYS A 37 5.82 -8.39 -3.60
CA LYS A 37 6.81 -7.51 -4.26
C LYS A 37 6.20 -6.18 -4.70
N GLY A 38 4.99 -6.21 -5.28
CA GLY A 38 4.26 -5.00 -5.65
C GLY A 38 3.96 -4.10 -4.45
N ILE A 39 3.53 -4.68 -3.32
CA ILE A 39 3.28 -3.95 -2.08
C ILE A 39 4.59 -3.40 -1.49
N ASP A 40 5.67 -4.18 -1.48
CA ASP A 40 6.98 -3.73 -1.00
C ASP A 40 7.55 -2.57 -1.83
N SER A 41 7.26 -2.54 -3.13
CA SER A 41 7.64 -1.46 -4.04
C SER A 41 6.80 -0.19 -3.89
N LEU A 42 5.62 -0.28 -3.25
CA LEU A 42 4.75 0.84 -2.97
C LEU A 42 5.37 1.69 -1.85
N LYS A 43 6.27 2.59 -2.28
CA LYS A 43 6.90 3.69 -1.53
C LYS A 43 7.05 3.43 -0.02
N LYS A 44 8.14 2.75 0.34
CA LYS A 44 8.76 2.89 1.66
C LYS A 44 9.22 4.35 1.81
N PHE A 45 8.32 5.22 2.26
CA PHE A 45 8.70 6.56 2.70
C PHE A 45 9.38 6.38 4.05
N ASP A 46 10.70 6.37 4.06
CA ASP A 46 11.44 6.35 5.32
C ASP A 46 11.16 7.67 6.05
N ARG A 47 10.84 7.60 7.35
CA ARG A 47 10.60 8.80 8.17
C ARG A 47 11.82 9.73 8.20
N ASN A 48 13.01 9.22 7.88
CA ASN A 48 14.27 9.95 7.89
C ASN A 48 14.70 10.44 6.49
N ASN A 49 13.89 10.26 5.45
CA ASN A 49 14.23 10.75 4.10
C ASN A 49 14.19 12.28 3.96
N LEU A 50 13.69 13.00 4.96
CA LEU A 50 13.70 14.46 4.99
C LEU A 50 14.89 14.94 5.82
N SER A 51 15.81 15.67 5.19
CA SER A 51 16.89 16.35 5.92
C SER A 51 16.32 17.49 6.76
N GLN A 52 17.00 17.86 7.87
CA GLN A 52 16.57 18.96 8.75
C GLN A 52 16.40 20.29 7.99
N ASP A 53 17.21 20.51 6.96
CA ASP A 53 17.18 21.71 6.11
C ASP A 53 15.90 21.79 5.25
N GLU A 54 15.41 20.64 4.77
CA GLU A 54 14.15 20.56 4.03
C GLU A 54 12.95 20.74 4.96
N ILE A 55 13.01 20.18 6.17
CA ILE A 55 11.97 20.36 7.20
C ILE A 55 11.82 21.84 7.54
N ALA A 56 12.93 22.56 7.77
CA ALA A 56 12.91 23.99 8.08
C ALA A 56 12.26 24.83 6.97
N LYS A 57 12.50 24.49 5.69
CA LYS A 57 11.86 25.16 4.55
C LYS A 57 10.35 24.91 4.51
N TYR A 58 9.92 23.67 4.78
CA TYR A 58 8.50 23.35 4.86
C TYR A 58 7.82 24.07 6.03
N GLU A 59 8.45 24.12 7.21
CA GLU A 59 7.93 24.83 8.38
C GLU A 59 7.79 26.34 8.13
N GLN A 60 8.78 26.96 7.50
CA GLN A 60 8.72 28.37 7.12
C GLN A 60 7.56 28.64 6.17
N ALA A 61 7.41 27.84 5.11
CA ALA A 61 6.33 27.99 4.13
C ALA A 61 4.93 27.78 4.74
N ILE A 62 4.80 26.88 5.73
CA ILE A 62 3.54 26.66 6.47
C ILE A 62 3.22 27.88 7.34
N ASN A 63 4.21 28.40 8.08
CA ASN A 63 4.04 29.55 8.94
C ASN A 63 3.73 30.84 8.16
N GLU A 64 4.31 31.02 6.98
CA GLU A 64 4.00 32.15 6.10
C GLU A 64 2.59 32.07 5.53
N LYS A 65 2.11 30.87 5.18
CA LYS A 65 0.72 30.66 4.74
C LYS A 65 -0.29 30.87 5.86
N ALA A 66 0.03 30.47 7.10
CA ALA A 66 -0.86 30.64 8.25
C ALA A 66 -0.95 32.10 8.75
N LYS A 67 0.03 32.94 8.41
CA LYS A 67 0.05 34.37 8.72
C LYS A 67 -0.72 35.24 7.72
N LYS A 68 -1.22 34.66 6.63
CA LYS A 68 -1.95 35.36 5.57
C LYS A 68 -3.45 35.11 5.70
#